data_AF-F2ALU3-F1
#
_entry.id   AF-F2ALU3-F1
#
_cell.length_a   1.000
_cell.length_b   1.000
_cell.length_c   1.000
_cell.angle_alpha   90.00
_cell.angle_beta   90.00
_cell.angle_gamma   90.00
#
_symmetry.space_group_name_H-M   'P 1'
#
loop_
_entity.id
_entity.type
_entity.pdbx_description
1 polymer ?
#
loop_
_entity_poly.entity_id
_entity_poly.type
_entity_poly.pdbx_seq_one_letter_code
_entity_poly.pdbx_strand_id
1 'polypeptide(L)'
;MANAATGRQSEGSDASPVGQQVATFTLPNAYGKPVSLTDFEGKKCAAIVFLGTECPLAKLYGPRLNDLQEKFGDRGLQVIGINSNKQDSLTELAAYVHRHEIAFPMLKDKGNVVADAMKAERTPEVFLIDANRVVRYHGRIDDQYGVGYARDKKTRSDLAIAVEELLAGKSISQPKTEAVGCHIGRTKQVAEQGEITYAKHIAPIFNSRCVTCHREGEIAPFTLTSYDDTQGWEDTILEVIGNNRMPPWSANPAHGEFANDARLSEQEKELIEQWVDGGMPEGDPSDLPDPPVFTTGGRLTSLIKLSRCET
;
A
#
# COMPACT_ATOMS: atom_id res chain seq x y z
N MET A 1 26.93 -24.49 18.44
CA MET A 1 25.53 -24.95 18.31
C MET A 1 24.82 -23.91 17.47
N ALA A 2 24.42 -24.28 16.26
CA ALA A 2 23.87 -23.39 15.26
C ALA A 2 22.41 -23.06 15.59
N ASN A 3 22.09 -21.76 15.74
CA ASN A 3 20.71 -21.31 15.86
C ASN A 3 20.22 -20.95 14.45
N ALA A 4 19.27 -21.73 13.95
CA ALA A 4 18.65 -21.53 12.66
C ALA A 4 17.70 -20.33 12.75
N ALA A 5 17.95 -19.31 11.93
CA ALA A 5 17.00 -18.25 11.64
C ALA A 5 15.81 -18.86 10.88
N THR A 6 14.69 -19.03 11.57
CA THR A 6 13.39 -19.34 10.95
C THR A 6 12.87 -18.07 10.30
N GLY A 7 13.29 -17.82 9.06
CA GLY A 7 12.63 -16.84 8.20
C GLY A 7 11.16 -17.25 8.02
N ARG A 8 10.23 -16.30 8.20
CA ARG A 8 8.84 -16.46 7.77
C ARG A 8 8.84 -16.69 6.27
N GLN A 9 8.78 -17.95 5.85
CA GLN A 9 8.18 -18.27 4.57
C GLN A 9 6.69 -18.00 4.75
N SER A 10 6.19 -17.03 4.00
CA SER A 10 4.75 -16.79 3.88
C SER A 10 4.12 -18.07 3.33
N GLU A 11 3.43 -18.85 4.17
CA GLU A 11 2.47 -19.85 3.73
C GLU A 11 1.23 -19.13 3.17
N GLY A 12 1.41 -18.34 2.11
CA GLY A 12 0.32 -17.83 1.30
C GLY A 12 -0.20 -18.99 0.46
N SER A 13 -1.46 -19.36 0.65
CA SER A 13 -2.10 -20.37 -0.19
C SER A 13 -2.00 -19.94 -1.65
N ASP A 14 -1.23 -20.66 -2.46
CA ASP A 14 -0.96 -20.41 -3.90
C ASP A 14 -2.22 -20.57 -4.80
N ALA A 15 -3.40 -20.67 -4.19
CA ALA A 15 -4.68 -20.76 -4.87
C ALA A 15 -5.11 -19.38 -5.37
N SER A 16 -4.93 -19.17 -6.67
CA SER A 16 -5.45 -17.99 -7.38
C SER A 16 -6.94 -17.79 -7.10
N PRO A 17 -7.40 -16.54 -6.89
CA PRO A 17 -8.83 -16.24 -6.77
C PRO A 17 -9.59 -16.44 -8.08
N VAL A 18 -8.89 -16.57 -9.22
CA VAL A 18 -9.50 -16.86 -10.53
C VAL A 18 -10.33 -18.15 -10.47
N GLY A 19 -11.58 -18.08 -10.93
CA GLY A 19 -12.56 -19.16 -10.90
C GLY A 19 -13.40 -19.18 -9.62
N GLN A 20 -13.06 -18.39 -8.60
CA GLN A 20 -13.85 -18.27 -7.38
C GLN A 20 -15.00 -17.28 -7.59
N GLN A 21 -16.13 -17.55 -6.93
CA GLN A 21 -17.27 -16.64 -6.94
C GLN A 21 -17.13 -15.60 -5.83
N VAL A 22 -17.33 -14.33 -6.17
CA VAL A 22 -17.30 -13.21 -5.21
C VAL A 22 -18.65 -13.10 -4.52
N ALA A 23 -18.62 -13.09 -3.19
CA ALA A 23 -19.81 -12.86 -2.37
C ALA A 23 -20.37 -11.44 -2.62
N THR A 24 -21.69 -11.29 -2.46
CA THR A 24 -22.27 -9.94 -2.49
C THR A 24 -21.82 -9.13 -1.28
N PHE A 25 -21.72 -7.82 -1.44
CA PHE A 25 -21.41 -6.87 -0.38
C PHE A 25 -22.16 -5.56 -0.61
N THR A 26 -22.32 -4.78 0.46
CA THR A 26 -22.81 -3.41 0.41
C THR A 26 -21.89 -2.55 1.26
N LEU A 27 -21.34 -1.50 0.66
CA LEU A 27 -20.43 -0.57 1.32
C LEU A 27 -20.88 0.86 1.09
N PRO A 28 -20.61 1.79 2.02
CA PRO A 28 -20.79 3.21 1.76
C PRO A 28 -19.79 3.67 0.69
N ASN A 29 -20.26 4.49 -0.25
CA ASN A 29 -19.38 5.24 -1.14
C ASN A 29 -18.66 6.37 -0.40
N ALA A 30 -17.77 7.09 -1.09
CA ALA A 30 -17.02 8.22 -0.54
C ALA A 30 -17.89 9.34 0.07
N TYR A 31 -19.18 9.40 -0.26
CA TYR A 31 -20.15 10.36 0.27
C TYR A 31 -21.14 9.74 1.27
N GLY A 32 -20.88 8.51 1.72
CA GLY A 32 -21.69 7.78 2.70
C GLY A 32 -22.93 7.08 2.15
N LYS A 33 -23.22 7.18 0.84
CA LYS A 33 -24.37 6.49 0.23
C LYS A 33 -24.06 4.99 0.08
N PRO A 34 -24.94 4.08 0.50
CA PRO A 34 -24.73 2.64 0.29
C PRO A 34 -24.75 2.31 -1.21
N VAL A 35 -23.80 1.48 -1.63
CA VAL A 35 -23.70 0.88 -2.97
C VAL A 35 -23.49 -0.61 -2.80
N SER A 36 -24.31 -1.41 -3.47
CA SER A 36 -24.24 -2.86 -3.46
C SER A 36 -23.60 -3.39 -4.73
N LEU A 37 -22.89 -4.52 -4.64
CA LEU A 37 -22.44 -5.23 -5.83
C LEU A 37 -23.63 -5.61 -6.74
N THR A 38 -24.81 -5.85 -6.17
CA THR A 38 -26.03 -6.18 -6.90
C THR A 38 -26.59 -5.01 -7.73
N ASP A 39 -26.17 -3.77 -7.45
CA ASP A 39 -26.59 -2.60 -8.24
C ASP A 39 -26.09 -2.68 -9.70
N PHE A 40 -25.19 -3.63 -9.99
CA PHE A 40 -24.55 -3.83 -11.28
C PHE A 40 -24.93 -5.16 -11.97
N GLU A 41 -25.99 -5.87 -11.55
CA GLU A 41 -26.39 -7.16 -12.15
C GLU A 41 -26.77 -7.08 -13.65
N GLY A 42 -27.03 -5.89 -14.20
CA GLY A 42 -27.21 -5.68 -15.63
C GLY A 42 -25.91 -5.54 -16.45
N LYS A 43 -24.75 -5.52 -15.79
CA LYS A 43 -23.43 -5.37 -16.43
C LYS A 43 -22.87 -6.74 -16.82
N LYS A 44 -22.10 -6.78 -17.90
CA LYS A 44 -21.48 -8.02 -18.40
C LYS A 44 -20.27 -8.44 -17.57
N CYS A 45 -19.58 -7.45 -16.97
CA CYS A 45 -18.47 -7.67 -16.06
C CYS A 45 -18.28 -6.47 -15.14
N ALA A 46 -17.60 -6.69 -14.01
CA ALA A 46 -17.18 -5.63 -13.11
C ALA A 46 -15.70 -5.77 -12.73
N ALA A 47 -14.96 -4.67 -12.75
CA ALA A 47 -13.59 -4.59 -12.23
C ALA A 47 -13.65 -4.01 -10.81
N ILE A 48 -13.45 -4.87 -9.81
CA ILE A 48 -13.29 -4.47 -8.42
C ILE A 48 -11.81 -4.16 -8.22
N VAL A 49 -11.48 -2.93 -7.83
CA VAL A 49 -10.11 -2.45 -7.71
C VAL A 49 -9.86 -1.94 -6.30
N PHE A 50 -8.95 -2.58 -5.56
CA PHE A 50 -8.51 -2.11 -4.26
C PHE A 50 -7.53 -0.95 -4.46
N LEU A 51 -7.83 0.21 -3.87
CA LEU A 51 -7.06 1.45 -4.00
C LEU A 51 -6.88 2.11 -2.62
N GLY A 52 -5.82 2.90 -2.46
CA GLY A 52 -5.55 3.72 -1.27
C GLY A 52 -5.49 5.21 -1.61
N THR A 53 -5.73 6.10 -0.65
CA THR A 53 -5.69 7.57 -0.91
C THR A 53 -4.26 8.11 -0.92
N GLU A 54 -3.39 7.55 -0.09
CA GLU A 54 -1.98 7.98 0.04
C GLU A 54 -1.01 7.19 -0.85
N CYS A 55 -1.50 6.20 -1.59
CA CYS A 55 -0.67 5.45 -2.53
C CYS A 55 -0.27 6.34 -3.71
N PRO A 56 1.03 6.57 -3.98
CA PRO A 56 1.46 7.38 -5.12
C PRO A 56 1.03 6.77 -6.47
N LEU A 57 0.85 5.44 -6.54
CA LEU A 57 0.31 4.77 -7.71
C LEU A 57 -1.19 5.00 -7.88
N ALA A 58 -1.96 5.12 -6.78
CA ALA A 58 -3.39 5.37 -6.87
C ALA A 58 -3.71 6.75 -7.47
N LYS A 59 -2.83 7.75 -7.30
CA LYS A 59 -2.92 9.06 -8.00
C LYS A 59 -2.86 8.92 -9.52
N LEU A 60 -2.11 7.94 -10.01
CA LEU A 60 -1.89 7.69 -11.44
C LEU A 60 -2.96 6.75 -12.02
N TYR A 61 -3.43 5.80 -11.22
CA TYR A 61 -4.37 4.79 -11.67
C TYR A 61 -5.84 5.20 -11.60
N GLY A 62 -6.22 6.15 -10.73
CA GLY A 62 -7.58 6.69 -10.68
C GLY A 62 -8.09 7.19 -12.05
N PRO A 63 -7.41 8.17 -12.68
CA PRO A 63 -7.75 8.63 -14.03
C PRO A 63 -7.70 7.52 -15.09
N ARG A 64 -6.73 6.60 -15.00
CA ARG A 64 -6.61 5.48 -15.95
C ARG A 64 -7.80 4.51 -15.87
N LEU A 65 -8.38 4.34 -14.68
CA LEU A 65 -9.59 3.56 -14.47
C LEU A 65 -10.84 4.32 -14.94
N ASN A 66 -10.88 5.65 -14.86
CA ASN A 66 -11.90 6.45 -15.51
C ASN A 66 -11.89 6.23 -17.04
N ASP A 67 -10.72 6.31 -17.68
CA ASP A 67 -10.58 6.05 -19.13
C ASP A 67 -11.11 4.66 -19.50
N LEU A 68 -10.86 3.67 -18.65
CA LEU A 68 -11.35 2.31 -18.85
C LEU A 68 -12.87 2.22 -18.71
N GLN A 69 -13.44 2.87 -17.69
CA GLN A 69 -14.89 2.96 -17.49
C GLN A 69 -15.57 3.67 -18.65
N GLU A 70 -15.00 4.74 -19.18
CA GLU A 70 -15.53 5.46 -20.34
C GLU A 70 -15.49 4.57 -21.60
N LYS A 71 -14.34 3.95 -21.86
CA LYS A 71 -14.15 3.12 -23.06
C LYS A 71 -15.04 1.88 -23.13
N PHE A 72 -15.31 1.25 -21.98
CA PHE A 72 -15.98 -0.05 -21.92
C PHE A 72 -17.35 -0.03 -21.21
N GLY A 73 -17.74 1.09 -20.62
CA GLY A 73 -18.96 1.22 -19.82
C GLY A 73 -20.23 0.86 -20.59
N ASP A 74 -20.38 1.41 -21.80
CA ASP A 74 -21.50 1.15 -22.70
C ASP A 74 -21.50 -0.28 -23.25
N ARG A 75 -20.34 -0.93 -23.24
CA ARG A 75 -20.18 -2.33 -23.66
C ARG A 75 -20.49 -3.32 -22.53
N GLY A 76 -20.70 -2.82 -21.31
CA GLY A 76 -21.10 -3.61 -20.15
C GLY A 76 -20.08 -3.73 -19.03
N LEU A 77 -18.99 -2.94 -19.02
CA LEU A 77 -18.07 -2.85 -17.89
C LEU A 77 -18.63 -1.94 -16.78
N GLN A 78 -18.45 -2.34 -15.54
CA GLN A 78 -18.48 -1.46 -14.37
C GLN A 78 -17.12 -1.48 -13.67
N VAL A 79 -16.56 -0.32 -13.37
CA VAL A 79 -15.41 -0.19 -12.46
C VAL A 79 -15.94 0.16 -11.06
N ILE A 80 -15.40 -0.48 -10.03
CA ILE A 80 -15.73 -0.24 -8.62
C ILE A 80 -14.41 -0.16 -7.88
N GLY A 81 -14.11 0.99 -7.29
CA GLY A 81 -12.95 1.12 -6.41
C GLY A 81 -13.33 0.83 -4.96
N ILE A 82 -12.48 0.13 -4.23
CA ILE A 82 -12.67 -0.15 -2.80
C ILE A 82 -11.43 0.30 -2.05
N ASN A 83 -11.62 1.19 -1.09
CA ASN A 83 -10.60 1.57 -0.13
C ASN A 83 -10.81 0.78 1.17
N SER A 84 -9.85 -0.08 1.49
CA SER A 84 -9.88 -0.92 2.70
C SER A 84 -8.82 -0.51 3.73
N ASN A 85 -7.97 0.47 3.43
CA ASN A 85 -6.93 0.91 4.34
C ASN A 85 -7.51 1.47 5.64
N LYS A 86 -7.06 1.00 6.82
CA LYS A 86 -7.54 1.51 8.11
C LYS A 86 -7.16 2.99 8.33
N GLN A 87 -6.00 3.39 7.80
CA GLN A 87 -5.43 4.73 7.92
C GLN A 87 -6.13 5.77 7.05
N ASP A 88 -6.84 5.35 6.00
CA ASP A 88 -7.54 6.27 5.10
C ASP A 88 -8.94 6.57 5.67
N SER A 89 -9.23 7.80 6.03
CA SER A 89 -10.55 8.24 6.48
C SER A 89 -11.54 8.37 5.32
N LEU A 90 -12.85 8.46 5.63
CA LEU A 90 -13.88 8.73 4.62
C LEU A 90 -13.70 10.12 4.00
N THR A 91 -13.23 11.09 4.79
CA THR A 91 -12.95 12.46 4.32
C THR A 91 -11.80 12.49 3.32
N GLU A 92 -10.72 11.76 3.59
CA GLU A 92 -9.59 11.62 2.65
C GLU A 92 -10.03 10.88 1.38
N LEU A 93 -10.89 9.86 1.51
CA LEU A 93 -11.46 9.18 0.35
C LEU A 93 -12.30 10.14 -0.51
N ALA A 94 -13.12 10.98 0.10
CA ALA A 94 -13.89 12.01 -0.61
C ALA A 94 -12.97 13.05 -1.27
N ALA A 95 -11.93 13.49 -0.58
CA ALA A 95 -10.93 14.40 -1.12
C ALA A 95 -10.17 13.79 -2.31
N TYR A 96 -9.81 12.50 -2.22
CA TYR A 96 -9.20 11.73 -3.31
C TYR A 96 -10.14 11.68 -4.53
N VAL A 97 -11.40 11.30 -4.33
CA VAL A 97 -12.42 11.26 -5.39
C VAL A 97 -12.56 12.61 -6.08
N HIS A 98 -12.64 13.69 -5.31
CA HIS A 98 -12.81 15.04 -5.84
C HIS A 98 -11.56 15.51 -6.60
N ARG A 99 -10.37 15.39 -5.99
CA ARG A 99 -9.10 15.87 -6.54
C ARG A 99 -8.71 15.16 -7.83
N HIS A 100 -9.05 13.87 -7.96
CA HIS A 100 -8.72 13.05 -9.11
C HIS A 100 -9.89 12.84 -10.07
N GLU A 101 -11.00 13.55 -9.86
CA GLU A 101 -12.20 13.51 -10.71
C GLU A 101 -12.69 12.07 -10.95
N ILE A 102 -12.70 11.25 -9.90
CA ILE A 102 -13.06 9.83 -10.02
C ILE A 102 -14.57 9.72 -10.31
N ALA A 103 -14.90 9.14 -11.47
CA ALA A 103 -16.26 9.05 -11.97
C ALA A 103 -16.95 7.73 -11.58
N PHE A 104 -16.18 6.69 -11.28
CA PHE A 104 -16.71 5.41 -10.83
C PHE A 104 -16.93 5.38 -9.31
N PRO A 105 -17.79 4.49 -8.78
CA PRO A 105 -18.02 4.38 -7.34
C PRO A 105 -16.73 4.00 -6.60
N MET A 106 -16.28 4.88 -5.70
CA MET A 106 -15.25 4.61 -4.70
C MET A 106 -15.93 4.29 -3.37
N LEU A 107 -15.71 3.08 -2.86
CA LEU A 107 -16.35 2.54 -1.67
C LEU A 107 -15.36 2.48 -0.50
N LYS A 108 -15.85 2.60 0.73
CA LYS A 108 -15.07 2.41 1.94
C LYS A 108 -15.41 1.08 2.60
N ASP A 109 -14.43 0.19 2.67
CA ASP A 109 -14.50 -1.11 3.35
C ASP A 109 -13.95 -1.00 4.77
N LYS A 110 -14.77 -0.45 5.68
CA LYS A 110 -14.37 -0.28 7.08
C LYS A 110 -14.19 -1.64 7.74
N GLY A 111 -13.03 -1.87 8.35
CA GLY A 111 -12.71 -3.14 9.00
C GLY A 111 -12.29 -4.24 8.03
N ASN A 112 -12.01 -3.91 6.76
CA ASN A 112 -11.37 -4.80 5.80
C ASN A 112 -12.19 -6.03 5.37
N VAL A 113 -13.50 -6.03 5.58
CA VAL A 113 -14.38 -7.21 5.41
C VAL A 113 -14.34 -7.76 3.98
N VAL A 114 -14.48 -6.90 2.98
CA VAL A 114 -14.46 -7.30 1.56
C VAL A 114 -13.05 -7.68 1.14
N ALA A 115 -12.05 -6.90 1.56
CA ALA A 115 -10.66 -7.20 1.27
C ALA A 115 -10.20 -8.53 1.89
N ASP A 116 -10.69 -8.92 3.07
CA ASP A 116 -10.40 -10.20 3.72
C ASP A 116 -11.07 -11.35 2.96
N ALA A 117 -12.36 -11.18 2.63
CA ALA A 117 -13.13 -12.19 1.89
C ALA A 117 -12.55 -12.49 0.50
N MET A 118 -12.04 -11.45 -0.18
CA MET A 118 -11.41 -11.57 -1.50
C MET A 118 -9.91 -11.92 -1.43
N LYS A 119 -9.33 -11.95 -0.22
CA LYS A 119 -7.88 -12.10 0.00
C LYS A 119 -7.05 -11.10 -0.80
N ALA A 120 -7.53 -9.85 -0.90
CA ALA A 120 -6.73 -8.77 -1.47
C ALA A 120 -5.52 -8.50 -0.55
N GLU A 121 -4.41 -8.03 -1.08
CA GLU A 121 -3.20 -7.76 -0.30
C GLU A 121 -2.64 -6.38 -0.60
N ARG A 122 -2.86 -5.87 -1.82
CA ARG A 122 -2.13 -4.71 -2.35
C ARG A 122 -3.05 -3.58 -2.78
N THR A 123 -2.48 -2.37 -2.83
CA THR A 123 -3.06 -1.22 -3.51
C THR A 123 -2.05 -0.62 -4.50
N PRO A 124 -2.34 -0.62 -5.83
CA PRO A 124 -3.55 -1.14 -6.48
C PRO A 124 -3.57 -2.67 -6.67
N GLU A 125 -4.76 -3.25 -6.64
CA GLU A 125 -4.99 -4.66 -6.98
C GLU A 125 -6.38 -4.86 -7.61
N VAL A 126 -6.45 -5.68 -8.66
CA VAL A 126 -7.66 -5.83 -9.49
C VAL A 126 -8.23 -7.23 -9.40
N PHE A 127 -9.56 -7.31 -9.30
CA PHE A 127 -10.37 -8.49 -9.48
C PHE A 127 -11.45 -8.21 -10.53
N LEU A 128 -11.29 -8.74 -11.74
CA LEU A 128 -12.31 -8.67 -12.79
C LEU A 128 -13.25 -9.86 -12.67
N ILE A 129 -14.53 -9.60 -12.45
CA ILE A 129 -15.58 -10.62 -12.36
C ILE A 129 -16.49 -10.58 -13.59
N ASP A 130 -17.00 -11.74 -14.00
CA ASP A 130 -18.06 -11.82 -15.01
C ASP A 130 -19.47 -11.60 -14.42
N ALA A 131 -20.50 -11.67 -15.26
CA ALA A 131 -21.90 -11.52 -14.86
C ALA A 131 -22.38 -12.54 -13.80
N ASN A 132 -21.70 -13.69 -13.66
CA ASN A 132 -21.99 -14.68 -12.62
C ASN A 132 -21.21 -14.41 -11.32
N ARG A 133 -20.50 -13.27 -11.26
CA ARG A 133 -19.59 -12.86 -10.18
C ARG A 133 -18.39 -13.79 -10.00
N VAL A 134 -18.00 -14.52 -11.04
CA VAL A 134 -16.81 -15.37 -11.00
C VAL A 134 -15.59 -14.53 -11.39
N VAL A 135 -14.52 -14.58 -10.60
CA VAL A 135 -13.25 -13.91 -10.92
C VAL A 135 -12.66 -14.53 -12.18
N ARG A 136 -12.47 -13.72 -13.21
CA ARG A 136 -11.87 -14.12 -14.49
C ARG A 136 -10.45 -13.59 -14.66
N TYR A 137 -10.13 -12.48 -13.97
CA TYR A 137 -8.77 -11.93 -13.94
C TYR A 137 -8.43 -11.37 -12.57
N HIS A 138 -7.18 -11.57 -12.15
CA HIS A 138 -6.62 -11.07 -10.89
C HIS A 138 -5.19 -10.55 -11.08
N GLY A 139 -4.90 -9.34 -10.58
CA GLY A 139 -3.54 -8.79 -10.61
C GLY A 139 -3.46 -7.28 -10.80
N ARG A 140 -2.46 -6.82 -11.57
CA ARG A 140 -2.19 -5.39 -11.82
C ARG A 140 -3.09 -4.75 -12.88
N ILE A 141 -3.07 -3.43 -12.96
CA ILE A 141 -3.78 -2.69 -14.01
C ILE A 141 -3.00 -2.71 -15.32
N ASP A 142 -1.69 -2.44 -15.26
CA ASP A 142 -0.74 -2.48 -16.38
C ASP A 142 0.70 -2.62 -15.87
N ASP A 143 1.65 -2.65 -16.81
CA ASP A 143 3.07 -2.87 -16.56
C ASP A 143 3.89 -1.58 -16.42
N GLN A 144 3.28 -0.41 -16.23
CA GLN A 144 4.08 0.82 -16.19
C GLN A 144 4.93 0.94 -14.92
N TYR A 145 4.39 0.50 -13.79
CA TYR A 145 5.02 0.67 -12.48
C TYR A 145 5.29 -0.67 -11.82
N GLY A 146 6.39 -0.74 -11.07
CA GLY A 146 6.73 -1.91 -10.27
C GLY A 146 7.67 -1.56 -9.11
N VAL A 147 8.10 -2.56 -8.35
CA VAL A 147 9.02 -2.34 -7.23
C VAL A 147 10.39 -1.95 -7.79
N GLY A 148 10.84 -0.75 -7.44
CA GLY A 148 12.17 -0.25 -7.82
C GLY A 148 12.29 0.26 -9.25
N TYR A 149 11.19 0.35 -10.00
CA TYR A 149 11.22 0.93 -11.34
C TYR A 149 9.90 1.62 -11.72
N ALA A 150 9.99 2.61 -12.61
CA ALA A 150 8.87 3.19 -13.32
C ALA A 150 9.25 3.32 -14.80
N ARG A 151 8.40 2.82 -15.70
CA ARG A 151 8.60 2.95 -17.14
C ARG A 151 8.01 4.27 -17.63
N ASP A 152 8.66 4.88 -18.61
CA ASP A 152 8.14 6.08 -19.28
C ASP A 152 6.74 5.85 -19.86
N LYS A 153 6.50 4.66 -20.39
CA LYS A 153 5.21 4.24 -20.96
C LYS A 153 4.93 2.78 -20.62
N LYS A 154 3.65 2.47 -20.41
CA LYS A 154 3.16 1.08 -20.38
C LYS A 154 3.40 0.41 -21.73
N THR A 155 3.85 -0.85 -21.71
CA THR A 155 3.92 -1.69 -22.91
C THR A 155 2.75 -2.66 -23.00
N ARG A 156 2.07 -2.92 -21.87
CA ARG A 156 0.91 -3.80 -21.78
C ARG A 156 -0.14 -3.24 -20.84
N SER A 157 -1.40 -3.20 -21.28
CA SER A 157 -2.55 -2.80 -20.45
C SER A 157 -3.36 -4.03 -20.03
N ASP A 158 -2.85 -4.76 -19.04
CA ASP A 158 -3.36 -6.09 -18.66
C ASP A 158 -4.87 -6.12 -18.38
N LEU A 159 -5.36 -5.21 -17.54
CA LEU A 159 -6.78 -5.12 -17.23
C LEU A 159 -7.63 -4.79 -18.47
N ALA A 160 -7.16 -3.87 -19.32
CA ALA A 160 -7.90 -3.49 -20.53
C ALA A 160 -7.98 -4.65 -21.54
N ILE A 161 -6.93 -5.45 -21.67
CA ILE A 161 -6.90 -6.66 -22.51
C ILE A 161 -7.89 -7.69 -21.94
N ALA A 162 -7.85 -7.95 -20.64
CA ALA A 162 -8.74 -8.89 -19.97
C ALA A 162 -10.22 -8.50 -20.11
N VAL A 163 -10.55 -7.21 -19.97
CA VAL A 163 -11.91 -6.68 -20.20
C VAL A 163 -12.35 -6.87 -21.64
N GLU A 164 -11.50 -6.52 -22.62
CA GLU A 164 -11.82 -6.67 -24.05
C GLU A 164 -12.08 -8.14 -24.41
N GLU A 165 -11.22 -9.06 -23.95
CA GLU A 165 -11.35 -10.50 -24.18
C GLU A 165 -12.63 -11.05 -23.55
N LEU A 166 -12.91 -10.69 -22.30
CA LEU A 166 -14.11 -11.13 -21.59
C LEU A 166 -15.39 -10.61 -22.27
N LEU A 167 -15.44 -9.33 -22.63
CA LEU A 167 -16.59 -8.73 -23.32
C LEU A 167 -16.79 -9.28 -24.74
N ALA A 168 -15.71 -9.76 -25.39
CA ALA A 168 -15.76 -10.45 -26.67
C ALA A 168 -16.14 -11.95 -26.55
N GLY A 169 -16.39 -12.46 -25.34
CA GLY A 169 -16.69 -13.86 -25.09
C GLY A 169 -15.50 -14.80 -25.27
N LYS A 170 -14.27 -14.27 -25.26
CA LYS A 170 -13.03 -15.03 -25.37
C LYS A 170 -12.52 -15.43 -23.99
N SER A 171 -11.70 -16.49 -23.94
CA SER A 171 -10.89 -16.78 -22.77
C SER A 171 -9.85 -15.70 -22.57
N ILE A 172 -9.65 -15.26 -21.32
CA ILE A 172 -8.63 -14.26 -20.99
C ILE A 172 -7.24 -14.90 -21.15
N SER A 173 -6.40 -14.28 -21.97
CA SER A 173 -5.09 -14.82 -22.37
C SER A 173 -4.09 -14.88 -21.21
N GLN A 174 -4.18 -13.93 -20.29
CA GLN A 174 -3.37 -13.89 -19.08
C GLN A 174 -4.27 -13.59 -17.87
N PRO A 175 -4.89 -14.62 -17.25
CA PRO A 175 -5.86 -14.43 -16.18
C PRO A 175 -5.23 -14.01 -14.84
N LYS A 176 -3.91 -14.15 -14.68
CA LYS A 176 -3.17 -13.77 -13.46
C LYS A 176 -1.95 -12.93 -13.82
N THR A 177 -1.76 -11.83 -13.10
CA THR A 177 -0.51 -11.06 -13.06
C THR A 177 -0.16 -10.69 -11.62
N GLU A 178 1.09 -10.32 -11.38
CA GLU A 178 1.51 -9.85 -10.05
C GLU A 178 0.98 -8.43 -9.82
N ALA A 179 0.23 -8.23 -8.73
CA ALA A 179 -0.16 -6.91 -8.26
C ALA A 179 1.02 -6.25 -7.55
N VAL A 180 1.34 -5.01 -7.94
CA VAL A 180 2.45 -4.26 -7.36
C VAL A 180 1.93 -2.98 -6.74
N GLY A 181 2.25 -2.78 -5.46
CA GLY A 181 1.75 -1.64 -4.70
C GLY A 181 2.08 -1.76 -3.21
N CYS A 182 1.52 -0.85 -2.42
CA CYS A 182 1.61 -0.90 -0.95
C CYS A 182 0.71 -2.01 -0.41
N HIS A 183 1.03 -2.55 0.76
CA HIS A 183 0.10 -3.45 1.45
C HIS A 183 -1.18 -2.69 1.85
N ILE A 184 -2.33 -3.37 1.80
CA ILE A 184 -3.57 -2.85 2.36
C ILE A 184 -3.37 -2.74 3.88
N GLY A 185 -3.60 -1.57 4.46
CA GLY A 185 -3.52 -1.37 5.90
C GLY A 185 -4.66 -2.07 6.62
N ARG A 186 -4.38 -3.25 7.19
CA ARG A 186 -5.39 -4.12 7.82
C ARG A 186 -5.66 -3.73 9.27
N THR A 187 -6.90 -3.91 9.70
CA THR A 187 -7.27 -3.84 11.12
C THR A 187 -6.80 -5.11 11.80
N LYS A 188 -5.60 -5.07 12.40
CA LYS A 188 -5.06 -6.19 13.18
C LYS A 188 -5.82 -6.32 14.50
N GLN A 189 -6.46 -7.46 14.73
CA GLN A 189 -7.02 -7.84 16.05
C GLN A 189 -5.98 -8.63 16.84
N VAL A 190 -4.83 -8.02 17.10
CA VAL A 190 -3.84 -8.59 18.02
C VAL A 190 -4.03 -7.88 19.35
N ALA A 191 -4.29 -8.62 20.43
CA ALA A 191 -4.32 -8.00 21.75
C ALA A 191 -2.93 -7.42 22.04
N GLU A 192 -2.87 -6.16 22.47
CA GLU A 192 -1.62 -5.50 22.81
C GLU A 192 -0.85 -6.33 23.84
N GLN A 193 0.30 -6.84 23.41
CA GLN A 193 1.12 -7.77 24.16
C GLN A 193 2.59 -7.38 23.99
N GLY A 194 3.32 -7.37 25.09
CA GLY A 194 4.76 -7.17 25.09
C GLY A 194 5.21 -5.85 25.73
N GLU A 195 6.52 -5.76 25.94
CA GLU A 195 7.17 -4.63 26.60
C GLU A 195 7.60 -3.53 25.62
N ILE A 196 7.62 -3.84 24.32
CA ILE A 196 8.02 -2.93 23.26
C ILE A 196 6.82 -2.07 22.87
N THR A 197 6.86 -0.79 23.21
CA THR A 197 5.83 0.20 22.89
C THR A 197 6.30 1.23 21.87
N TYR A 198 5.33 1.88 21.20
CA TYR A 198 5.61 2.95 20.26
C TYR A 198 6.36 4.10 20.93
N ALA A 199 5.81 4.63 22.02
CA ALA A 199 6.33 5.82 22.70
C ALA A 199 7.79 5.65 23.11
N LYS A 200 8.11 4.51 23.74
CA LYS A 200 9.42 4.27 24.34
C LYS A 200 10.48 3.76 23.35
N HIS A 201 10.09 2.92 22.38
CA HIS A 201 11.05 2.19 21.55
C HIS A 201 11.00 2.57 20.08
N ILE A 202 9.81 2.80 19.51
CA ILE A 202 9.66 3.00 18.06
C ILE A 202 9.74 4.47 17.67
N ALA A 203 9.11 5.36 18.43
CA ALA A 203 9.15 6.80 18.17
C ALA A 203 10.59 7.34 18.09
N PRO A 204 11.56 6.95 18.97
CA PRO A 204 12.95 7.35 18.82
C PRO A 204 13.59 6.89 17.50
N ILE A 205 13.31 5.65 17.07
CA ILE A 205 13.83 5.10 15.81
C ILE A 205 13.24 5.89 14.64
N PHE A 206 11.93 6.10 14.62
CA PHE A 206 11.26 6.81 13.53
C PHE A 206 11.71 8.27 13.47
N ASN A 207 11.82 8.95 14.61
CA ASN A 207 12.36 10.30 14.71
C ASN A 207 13.77 10.42 14.12
N SER A 208 14.64 9.44 14.39
CA SER A 208 16.03 9.46 13.92
C SER A 208 16.18 9.03 12.45
N ARG A 209 15.38 8.07 11.97
CA ARG A 209 15.59 7.38 10.68
C ARG A 209 14.60 7.79 9.59
N CYS A 210 13.37 8.11 9.98
CA CYS A 210 12.23 8.18 9.06
C CYS A 210 11.67 9.60 8.92
N VAL A 211 11.46 10.30 10.05
CA VAL A 211 10.69 11.57 10.13
C VAL A 211 11.35 12.73 9.38
N THR A 212 12.65 12.63 9.05
CA THR A 212 13.29 13.61 8.17
C THR A 212 12.62 13.68 6.79
N CYS A 213 12.18 12.53 6.26
CA CYS A 213 11.50 12.43 4.97
C CYS A 213 9.99 12.22 5.11
N HIS A 214 9.56 11.52 6.16
CA HIS A 214 8.16 11.18 6.47
C HIS A 214 7.52 12.19 7.41
N ARG A 215 7.53 13.46 7.01
CA ARG A 215 6.79 14.55 7.66
C ARG A 215 6.07 15.39 6.61
N GLU A 216 5.10 16.18 7.06
CA GLU A 216 4.28 17.00 6.18
C GLU A 216 5.16 17.91 5.28
N GLY A 217 4.85 17.93 3.98
CA GLY A 217 5.52 18.78 2.99
C GLY A 217 6.86 18.28 2.47
N GLU A 218 7.37 17.14 2.96
CA GLU A 218 8.63 16.54 2.49
C GLU A 218 8.40 15.46 1.40
N ILE A 219 9.47 14.77 1.00
CA ILE A 219 9.49 13.88 -0.16
C ILE A 219 8.65 12.61 -0.01
N ALA A 220 8.40 12.13 1.21
CA ALA A 220 7.65 10.89 1.40
C ALA A 220 6.14 11.12 1.21
N PRO A 221 5.40 10.12 0.72
CA PRO A 221 3.98 10.29 0.41
C PRO A 221 3.06 10.29 1.64
N PHE A 222 3.56 9.96 2.83
CA PHE A 222 2.81 9.92 4.10
C PHE A 222 3.73 10.24 5.28
N THR A 223 3.13 10.62 6.41
CA THR A 223 3.80 10.97 7.66
C THR A 223 4.08 9.75 8.54
N LEU A 224 5.10 9.83 9.40
CA LEU A 224 5.40 8.85 10.45
C LEU A 224 5.70 9.56 11.78
N THR A 225 5.02 10.68 12.01
CA THR A 225 5.31 11.64 13.09
C THR A 225 4.58 11.34 14.39
N SER A 226 3.56 10.47 14.37
CA SER A 226 2.74 10.10 15.52
C SER A 226 2.38 8.62 15.48
N TYR A 227 1.87 8.08 16.59
CA TYR A 227 1.39 6.70 16.64
C TYR A 227 0.32 6.43 15.56
N ASP A 228 -0.69 7.31 15.50
CA ASP A 228 -1.78 7.22 14.54
C ASP A 228 -1.30 7.24 13.08
N ASP A 229 -0.27 8.05 12.76
CA ASP A 229 0.31 8.10 11.41
C ASP A 229 0.94 6.76 10.99
N THR A 230 1.46 5.99 11.96
CA THR A 230 2.19 4.74 11.69
C THR A 230 1.26 3.55 11.53
N GLN A 231 0.11 3.62 12.17
CA GLN A 231 -0.90 2.57 12.13
C GLN A 231 -1.43 2.41 10.70
N GLY A 232 -1.44 1.17 10.20
CA GLY A 232 -1.91 0.82 8.86
C GLY A 232 -0.79 0.74 7.83
N TRP A 233 0.42 1.16 8.18
CA TRP A 233 1.62 1.05 7.33
C TRP A 233 2.56 -0.08 7.74
N GLU A 234 2.26 -0.80 8.83
CA GLU A 234 3.18 -1.75 9.46
C GLU A 234 3.72 -2.82 8.50
N ASP A 235 2.87 -3.46 7.71
CA ASP A 235 3.31 -4.50 6.78
C ASP A 235 4.14 -3.91 5.63
N THR A 236 3.82 -2.69 5.21
CA THR A 236 4.63 -1.95 4.22
C THR A 236 5.98 -1.58 4.81
N ILE A 237 6.03 -1.08 6.06
CA ILE A 237 7.25 -0.72 6.78
C ILE A 237 8.15 -1.95 6.90
N LEU A 238 7.63 -3.08 7.40
CA LEU A 238 8.39 -4.33 7.53
C LEU A 238 8.96 -4.79 6.18
N GLU A 239 8.17 -4.71 5.10
CA GLU A 239 8.63 -5.11 3.76
C GLU A 239 9.76 -4.21 3.22
N VAL A 240 9.69 -2.91 3.45
CA VAL A 240 10.70 -1.98 2.90
C VAL A 240 11.98 -1.96 3.75
N ILE A 241 11.89 -2.08 5.08
CA ILE A 241 13.08 -2.15 5.94
C ILE A 241 13.77 -3.52 5.83
N GLY A 242 13.00 -4.61 5.74
CA GLY A 242 13.53 -5.97 5.58
C GLY A 242 14.30 -6.13 4.27
N ASN A 243 13.81 -5.50 3.20
CA ASN A 243 14.48 -5.49 1.89
C ASN A 243 15.50 -4.35 1.74
N ASN A 244 15.82 -3.61 2.81
CA ASN A 244 16.74 -2.45 2.80
C ASN A 244 16.42 -1.39 1.73
N ARG A 245 15.15 -1.26 1.33
CA ARG A 245 14.70 -0.19 0.42
C ARG A 245 14.56 1.13 1.16
N MET A 246 14.24 1.07 2.46
CA MET A 246 14.11 2.23 3.32
C MET A 246 14.92 2.07 4.61
N PRO A 247 15.50 3.17 5.13
CA PRO A 247 15.72 4.44 4.45
C PRO A 247 16.64 4.29 3.24
N PRO A 248 16.43 5.07 2.16
CA PRO A 248 17.21 4.93 0.95
C PRO A 248 18.65 5.35 1.25
N TRP A 249 19.60 4.44 1.05
CA TRP A 249 21.02 4.70 1.32
C TRP A 249 21.89 4.10 0.22
N SER A 250 22.49 4.98 -0.59
CA SER A 250 23.30 4.57 -1.74
C SER A 250 24.79 4.38 -1.42
N ALA A 251 25.25 4.76 -0.22
CA ALA A 251 26.66 4.65 0.12
C ALA A 251 27.00 3.21 0.55
N ASN A 252 28.06 2.65 -0.04
CA ASN A 252 28.49 1.30 0.25
C ASN A 252 29.27 1.24 1.58
N PRO A 253 28.79 0.50 2.59
CA PRO A 253 29.45 0.41 3.89
C PRO A 253 30.84 -0.22 3.84
N ALA A 254 31.17 -0.98 2.79
CA ALA A 254 32.51 -1.53 2.59
C ALA A 254 33.59 -0.46 2.30
N HIS A 255 33.19 0.79 2.03
CA HIS A 255 34.09 1.88 1.64
C HIS A 255 34.12 3.04 2.63
N GLY A 256 33.53 2.87 3.83
CA GLY A 256 33.64 3.84 4.92
C GLY A 256 32.37 3.97 5.76
N GLU A 257 32.51 4.62 6.90
CA GLU A 257 31.40 4.99 7.78
C GLU A 257 31.03 6.46 7.54
N PHE A 258 29.73 6.73 7.46
CA PHE A 258 29.22 8.06 7.15
C PHE A 258 28.47 8.60 8.35
N ALA A 259 28.80 9.82 8.77
CA ALA A 259 28.19 10.47 9.94
C ALA A 259 26.66 10.67 9.80
N ASN A 260 26.13 10.59 8.58
CA ASN A 260 24.72 10.74 8.26
C ASN A 260 24.09 9.43 7.75
N ASP A 261 24.67 8.27 8.08
CA ASP A 261 24.11 6.97 7.73
C ASP A 261 22.69 6.81 8.29
N ALA A 262 21.73 6.78 7.37
CA ALA A 262 20.31 6.71 7.68
C ALA A 262 19.79 5.26 7.84
N ARG A 263 20.62 4.24 7.61
CA ARG A 263 20.19 2.84 7.69
C ARG A 263 19.73 2.47 9.10
N LEU A 264 18.81 1.51 9.17
CA LEU A 264 18.51 0.82 10.43
C LEU A 264 19.56 -0.26 10.68
N SER A 265 20.01 -0.33 11.93
CA SER A 265 20.67 -1.50 12.48
C SER A 265 19.73 -2.69 12.56
N GLU A 266 20.29 -3.91 12.63
CA GLU A 266 19.48 -5.13 12.77
C GLU A 266 18.65 -5.12 14.06
N GLN A 267 19.18 -4.53 15.14
CA GLN A 267 18.44 -4.37 16.40
C GLN A 267 17.26 -3.40 16.26
N GLU A 268 17.42 -2.28 15.54
CA GLU A 268 16.30 -1.36 15.27
C GLU A 268 15.21 -2.05 14.43
N LYS A 269 15.58 -2.87 13.44
CA LYS A 269 14.61 -3.64 12.65
C LYS A 269 13.88 -4.68 13.50
N GLU A 270 14.61 -5.40 14.34
CA GLU A 270 14.04 -6.41 15.23
C GLU A 270 13.05 -5.78 16.23
N LEU A 271 13.36 -4.60 16.79
CA LEU A 271 12.43 -3.87 17.65
C LEU A 271 11.12 -3.51 16.94
N ILE A 272 11.21 -3.06 15.68
CA ILE A 272 10.01 -2.75 14.89
C ILE A 272 9.22 -4.04 14.61
N GLU A 273 9.87 -5.14 14.25
CA GLU A 273 9.21 -6.43 14.02
C GLU A 273 8.49 -6.92 15.27
N GLN A 274 9.18 -6.92 16.42
CA GLN A 274 8.58 -7.33 17.71
C GLN A 274 7.41 -6.44 18.11
N TRP A 275 7.49 -5.12 17.89
CA TRP A 275 6.39 -4.21 18.14
C TRP A 275 5.17 -4.51 17.26
N VAL A 276 5.39 -4.77 15.97
CA VAL A 276 4.30 -5.14 15.05
C VAL A 276 3.67 -6.47 15.43
N ASP A 277 4.49 -7.47 15.77
CA ASP A 277 4.02 -8.78 16.23
C ASP A 277 3.27 -8.71 17.57
N GLY A 278 3.66 -7.78 18.44
CA GLY A 278 3.01 -7.50 19.74
C GLY A 278 1.69 -6.73 19.65
N GLY A 279 1.18 -6.47 18.45
CA GLY A 279 -0.06 -5.72 18.26
C GLY A 279 0.11 -4.21 18.36
N MET A 280 1.34 -3.72 18.25
CA MET A 280 1.68 -2.29 18.18
C MET A 280 1.15 -1.47 19.37
N PRO A 281 1.44 -1.82 20.64
CA PRO A 281 1.01 -1.00 21.77
C PRO A 281 1.59 0.42 21.69
N GLU A 282 0.76 1.43 21.96
CA GLU A 282 1.19 2.84 21.95
C GLU A 282 2.18 3.13 23.10
N GLY A 283 1.87 2.62 24.29
CA GLY A 283 2.65 2.87 25.51
C GLY A 283 2.24 4.16 26.24
N ASP A 284 3.02 4.54 27.25
CA ASP A 284 2.77 5.75 28.04
C ASP A 284 3.22 6.99 27.23
N PRO A 285 2.33 7.98 26.99
CA PRO A 285 2.70 9.22 26.29
C PRO A 285 3.84 10.00 26.95
N SER A 286 4.12 9.80 28.24
CA SER A 286 5.26 10.44 28.92
C SER A 286 6.63 9.85 28.56
N ASP A 287 6.66 8.66 27.95
CA ASP A 287 7.87 8.05 27.38
C ASP A 287 8.21 8.59 25.99
N LEU A 288 7.32 9.40 25.37
CA LEU A 288 7.56 9.95 24.04
C LEU A 288 8.82 10.83 24.04
N PRO A 289 9.72 10.66 23.04
CA PRO A 289 10.85 11.55 22.87
C PRO A 289 10.38 12.95 22.43
N ASP A 290 11.20 13.95 22.71
CA ASP A 290 11.00 15.28 22.13
C ASP A 290 10.93 15.19 20.59
N PRO A 291 9.97 15.87 19.94
CA PRO A 291 9.88 15.89 18.49
C PRO A 291 11.17 16.41 17.84
N PRO A 292 11.60 15.86 16.70
CA PRO A 292 12.81 16.33 16.03
C PRO A 292 12.67 17.79 15.60
N VAL A 293 13.71 18.59 15.85
CA VAL A 293 13.77 19.97 15.39
C VAL A 293 14.39 20.04 14.00
N PHE A 294 13.67 20.63 13.06
CA PHE A 294 14.11 20.79 11.68
C PHE A 294 14.30 22.26 11.33
N THR A 295 15.43 22.58 10.69
CA THR A 295 15.69 23.92 10.17
C THR A 295 14.84 24.19 8.94
N THR A 296 14.13 25.32 8.91
CA THR A 296 13.32 25.73 7.75
C THR A 296 14.23 26.17 6.60
N GLY A 297 14.03 25.59 5.42
CA GLY A 297 14.88 25.78 4.23
C GLY A 297 15.79 24.58 3.99
N GLY A 298 15.61 23.93 2.84
CA GLY A 298 16.24 22.64 2.52
C GLY A 298 17.74 22.59 2.80
N ARG A 299 18.22 21.43 3.25
CA ARG A 299 19.66 21.15 3.42
C ARG A 299 20.37 21.11 2.06
N LEU A 300 20.63 22.29 1.51
CA LEU A 300 21.68 22.54 0.52
C LEU A 300 22.67 23.51 1.16
N THR A 301 23.43 23.04 2.15
CA THR A 301 24.74 23.61 2.57
C THR A 301 25.25 22.90 3.83
N SER A 302 25.79 21.70 3.64
CA SER A 302 27.05 21.36 4.30
C SER A 302 27.78 20.42 3.38
N LEU A 303 28.67 21.01 2.58
CA LEU A 303 29.66 20.29 1.80
C LEU A 303 30.26 19.19 2.69
N ILE A 304 30.25 17.98 2.14
CA ILE A 304 31.05 16.84 2.55
C ILE A 304 32.37 17.36 3.15
N LYS A 305 32.48 17.40 4.48
CA LYS A 305 33.79 17.46 5.12
C LYS A 305 34.35 16.06 4.99
N LEU A 306 35.06 15.82 3.89
CA LEU A 306 36.01 14.73 3.77
C LEU A 306 36.97 14.87 4.96
N SER A 307 36.76 14.08 6.00
CA SER A 307 37.81 13.85 6.99
C SER A 307 38.92 13.09 6.28
N ARG A 308 40.14 13.60 6.42
CA ARG A 308 41.31 13.24 5.62
C ARG A 308 41.53 11.72 5.58
N CYS A 309 41.75 11.21 4.38
CA CYS A 309 42.38 9.92 4.15
C CYS A 309 43.87 10.09 4.51
N GLU A 310 44.34 9.46 5.58
CA GLU A 310 45.78 9.33 5.85
C GLU A 310 46.29 8.11 5.08
N THR A 311 47.32 8.36 4.26
CA THR A 311 48.07 7.40 3.43
C THR A 311 48.92 6.45 4.25
#